data_AF-A0A928Y700-F1
#
_entry.id   AF-A0A928Y700-F1
#
_cell.length_a   1.000
_cell.length_b   1.000
_cell.length_c   1.000
_cell.angle_alpha   90.00
_cell.angle_beta   90.00
_cell.angle_gamma   90.00
#
_symmetry.space_group_name_H-M   'P 1'
#
loop_
_entity.id
_entity.type
_entity.pdbx_description
1 polymer ?
#
loop_
_entity_poly.entity_id
_entity_poly.type
_entity_poly.pdbx_seq_one_letter_code
_entity_poly.pdbx_strand_id
1 'polypeptide(L)' 'MIKPGKYRHYKGKEYEAIGIAKHSDTLEEMVIYRALYGNFDLWARPAKMFLEEVEVDGKKMPRFQYLGDPRGN' A
#
# COMPACT_ATOMS: atom_id res chain seq x y z
N MET A 1 -9.59 6.02 -2.28
CA MET A 1 -9.98 4.60 -2.13
C MET A 1 -8.80 3.73 -2.54
N ILE A 2 -8.45 2.72 -1.74
CA ILE A 2 -7.36 1.77 -2.07
C ILE A 2 -7.88 0.83 -3.16
N LYS A 3 -7.10 0.65 -4.22
CA LYS A 3 -7.40 -0.26 -5.32
C LYS A 3 -6.47 -1.47 -5.18
N PRO A 4 -6.94 -2.70 -5.38
CA PRO A 4 -6.02 -3.81 -5.59
C PRO A 4 -5.10 -3.52 -6.78
N GLY A 5 -3.86 -4.01 -6.71
CA GLY A 5 -2.87 -3.79 -7.76
C GLY A 5 -1.54 -3.27 -7.23
N LYS A 6 -0.69 -2.80 -8.13
CA LYS A 6 0.70 -2.48 -7.85
C LYS A 6 0.86 -1.08 -7.29
N TYR A 7 1.68 -0.94 -6.26
CA TYR A 7 2.04 0.31 -5.62
C TYR A 7 3.57 0.42 -5.49
N ARG A 8 4.09 1.66 -5.54
CA ARG A 8 5.47 1.98 -5.20
C ARG A 8 5.51 2.79 -3.92
N HIS A 9 6.24 2.31 -2.92
CA HIS A 9 6.53 3.10 -1.73
C HIS A 9 7.48 4.25 -2.10
N TYR A 10 7.38 5.40 -1.44
CA TYR A 10 8.24 6.56 -1.72
C TYR A 10 9.75 6.24 -1.63
N LYS A 11 10.13 5.19 -0.89
CA LYS A 11 11.52 4.66 -0.83
C LYS A 11 11.90 3.76 -2.02
N GLY A 12 11.11 3.72 -3.08
CA GLY A 12 11.41 3.03 -4.34
C GLY A 12 11.03 1.55 -4.44
N LYS A 13 10.71 0.88 -3.32
CA LYS A 13 10.29 -0.53 -3.36
C LYS A 13 8.84 -0.70 -3.79
N GLU A 14 8.57 -1.79 -4.50
CA GLU A 14 7.25 -2.09 -5.06
C GLU A 14 6.52 -3.17 -4.27
N TYR A 15 5.21 -3.05 -4.25
CA TYR A 15 4.28 -3.88 -3.50
C TYR A 15 3.01 -4.12 -4.31
N GLU A 16 2.28 -5.17 -3.98
CA GLU A 16 0.93 -5.42 -4.47
C GLU A 16 -0.06 -5.26 -3.32
N ALA A 17 -1.02 -4.34 -3.43
CA ALA A 17 -2.19 -4.30 -2.57
C ALA A 17 -3.15 -5.40 -3.01
N ILE A 18 -3.49 -6.30 -2.08
CA ILE A 18 -4.38 -7.44 -2.33
C ILE A 18 -5.82 -7.06 -2.01
N GLY A 19 -6.02 -6.34 -0.90
CA GLY A 19 -7.35 -5.93 -0.47
C GLY A 19 -7.35 -5.19 0.86
N ILE A 20 -8.55 -4.90 1.36
CA ILE A 20 -8.79 -4.29 2.66
C ILE A 20 -9.35 -5.36 3.61
N ALA A 21 -8.79 -5.45 4.81
CA ALA A 21 -9.31 -6.23 5.93
C ALA A 21 -9.77 -5.30 7.06
N LYS A 22 -10.53 -5.83 8.02
CA LYS A 22 -10.85 -5.14 9.27
C LYS A 22 -10.10 -5.79 10.41
N HIS A 23 -9.44 -4.98 11.23
CA HIS A 23 -8.87 -5.44 12.49
C HIS A 23 -10.01 -5.93 13.40
N SER A 24 -9.91 -7.15 13.95
CA SER A 24 -11.02 -7.78 14.68
C SER A 24 -11.48 -6.96 15.89
N ASP A 25 -10.52 -6.41 16.63
CA ASP A 25 -10.81 -5.80 17.93
C ASP A 25 -11.22 -4.33 17.81
N THR A 26 -10.66 -3.61 16.84
CA THR A 26 -10.85 -2.15 16.69
C THR A 26 -11.73 -1.79 15.50
N LEU A 27 -12.03 -2.76 14.62
CA LEU A 27 -12.71 -2.56 13.33
C LEU A 27 -11.99 -1.60 12.39
N GLU A 28 -10.72 -1.26 12.66
CA GLU A 28 -9.91 -0.41 11.80
C GLU A 28 -9.64 -1.08 10.46
N GLU A 29 -9.77 -0.32 9.37
CA GLU A 29 -9.45 -0.80 8.02
C GLU A 29 -7.93 -0.94 7.83
N MET A 30 -7.51 -2.09 7.35
CA MET A 30 -6.12 -2.47 7.13
C MET A 30 -5.92 -2.82 5.66
N VAL A 31 -4.88 -2.29 5.03
CA VAL A 31 -4.43 -2.75 3.71
C VAL A 31 -3.62 -4.02 3.91
N ILE A 32 -4.04 -5.08 3.23
CA ILE A 32 -3.26 -6.31 3.10
C ILE A 32 -2.48 -6.21 1.80
N TYR A 33 -1.16 -6.24 1.89
CA TYR A 33 -0.27 -6.02 0.75
C TYR A 33 1.00 -6.87 0.83
N ARG A 34 1.57 -7.20 -0.32
CA ARG A 34 2.73 -8.09 -0.46
C ARG A 34 3.93 -7.32 -0.99
N ALA A 35 5.11 -7.55 -0.43
CA ALA A 35 6.36 -7.08 -1.02
C ALA A 35 6.61 -7.77 -2.37
N LEU A 36 7.00 -7.03 -3.41
CA LEU A 36 7.39 -7.59 -4.71
C LEU A 36 8.92 -7.75 -4.83
N TYR A 37 9.58 -7.98 -3.69
CA TYR A 37 11.01 -8.14 -3.56
C TYR A 37 11.33 -9.02 -2.34
N GLY A 38 12.57 -9.52 -2.27
CA GLY A 38 13.01 -10.36 -1.14
C GLY A 38 12.16 -11.62 -1.02
N ASN A 39 11.67 -11.91 0.18
CA ASN A 39 10.88 -13.10 0.49
C ASN A 39 9.38 -12.98 0.14
N PHE A 40 8.97 -11.87 -0.49
CA PHE A 40 7.57 -11.61 -0.83
C PHE A 40 6.61 -11.67 0.37
N ASP A 41 7.06 -11.14 1.50
CA ASP A 41 6.31 -11.13 2.77
C ASP A 41 4.97 -10.40 2.63
N LEU A 42 4.00 -10.87 3.41
CA LEU A 42 2.67 -10.30 3.50
C LEU A 42 2.57 -9.37 4.72
N TRP A 43 2.03 -8.17 4.50
CA TRP A 43 1.95 -7.12 5.51
C TRP A 43 0.51 -6.64 5.67
N ALA A 44 0.18 -6.22 6.88
CA ALA A 44 -1.03 -5.47 7.21
C ALA A 44 -0.62 -4.07 7.69
N ARG A 45 -1.26 -3.01 7.18
CA ARG A 45 -1.03 -1.63 7.62
C ARG A 45 -2.34 -0.86 7.68
N PRO A 46 -2.55 0.05 8.64
CA PRO A 46 -3.74 0.90 8.65
C PRO A 46 -3.95 1.61 7.32
N ALA A 47 -5.18 1.58 6.80
CA ALA A 47 -5.55 2.18 5.52
C ALA A 47 -5.22 3.67 5.47
N LYS A 48 -5.44 4.38 6.58
CA LYS A 48 -5.11 5.80 6.73
C LYS A 48 -3.60 6.05 6.54
N MET A 49 -2.75 5.23 7.16
CA MET A 49 -1.30 5.35 7.02
C MET A 49 -0.80 4.92 5.64
N PHE A 50 -1.50 4.02 4.97
CA PHE A 50 -1.15 3.59 3.61
C PHE A 50 -1.43 4.69 2.58
N LEU A 51 -2.56 5.40 2.74
CA LEU A 51 -3.00 6.51 1.88
C LEU A 51 -2.36 7.86 2.23
N GLU A 52 -1.58 7.93 3.29
CA GLU A 52 -0.96 9.15 3.78
C GLU A 52 -0.01 9.76 2.74
N GLU A 53 0.08 11.09 2.72
CA GLU A 53 1.17 11.80 2.04
C GLU A 53 2.37 11.95 2.96
N VAL A 54 3.57 11.89 2.39
CA VAL A 54 4.82 12.15 3.07
C VAL A 54 5.53 13.33 2.41
N GLU A 55 6.34 14.05 3.19
CA GLU A 55 7.24 15.06 2.65
C GLU A 55 8.63 14.45 2.43
N VAL A 56 9.13 14.55 1.20
CA VAL A 56 10.46 14.09 0.80
C VAL A 56 11.12 15.22 0.03
N ASP A 57 12.26 15.71 0.52
CA ASP A 57 12.99 16.84 -0.07
C ASP A 57 12.11 18.08 -0.32
N GLY A 58 11.25 18.41 0.65
CA GLY A 58 10.34 19.56 0.58
C GLY A 58 9.13 19.36 -0.36
N LYS A 59 8.95 18.16 -0.93
CA LYS A 59 7.82 17.84 -1.81
C LYS A 59 6.88 16.84 -1.15
N LYS A 60 5.59 17.16 -1.15
CA LYS A 60 4.53 16.23 -0.72
C LYS A 60 4.26 15.21 -1.82
N MET A 61 4.19 13.94 -1.44
CA MET A 61 3.86 12.83 -2.33
C MET A 61 3.17 11.69 -1.58
N PRO A 62 2.41 10.82 -2.27
CA PRO A 62 1.83 9.64 -1.63
C PRO A 62 2.90 8.73 -1.02
N ARG A 63 2.66 8.23 0.20
CA ARG A 63 3.51 7.20 0.82
C ARG A 63 3.60 5.96 -0.07
N PHE A 64 2.48 5.58 -0.68
CA PHE A 64 2.36 4.52 -1.67
C PHE A 64 1.66 5.06 -2.93
N GLN A 65 2.40 5.17 -4.02
CA GLN A 65 1.90 5.59 -5.32
C GLN A 65 1.31 4.39 -6.08
N TYR A 66 0.05 4.48 -6.52
CA TYR A 66 -0.57 3.46 -7.37
C TYR A 66 0.07 3.46 -8.77
N LEU A 67 0.42 2.28 -9.27
CA LEU A 67 1.04 2.07 -10.58
C LEU A 67 0.11 1.36 -11.59
N GLY A 68 -1.05 0.86 -11.14
CA GLY A 68 -1.96 0.08 -11.97
C GLY A 68 -2.12 -1.36 -11.51
N ASP A 69 -3.16 -2.03 -11.99
CA ASP A 69 -3.34 -3.48 -11.81
C ASP A 69 -2.72 -4.19 -13.02
N PRO A 70 -1.64 -4.98 -12.84
CA PRO A 70 -1.06 -5.73 -13.94
C PRO A 70 -2.00 -6.82 -14.48
N ARG A 71 -3.12 -7.12 -13.80
CA ARG A 71 -4.17 -8.04 -14.25
C ARG A 71 -5.37 -7.32 -14.86
N GLY A 72 -5.31 -5.99 -15.00
CA GLY A 72 -6.35 -5.21 -15.65
C GLY A 72 -6.38 -5.49 -17.15
N ASN A 73 -7.45 -6.17 -17.57
CA ASN A 73 -7.92 -6.28 -18.96
C ASN A 73 -8.46 -4.94 -19.45
#